data_AF-A0A8S2TYN7-F1
#
_entry.id   AF-A0A8S2TYN7-F1
#
_cell.length_a   1.000
_cell.length_b   1.000
_cell.length_c   1.000
_cell.angle_alpha   90.00
_cell.angle_beta   90.00
_cell.angle_gamma   90.00
#
_symmetry.space_group_name_H-M   'P 1'
#
loop_
_entity.id
_entity.type
_entity.pdbx_description
1 polymer ?
#
loop_
_entity_poly.entity_id
_entity_poly.type
_entity_poly.pdbx_seq_one_letter_code
_entity_poly.pdbx_strand_id
1 'polypeptide(L)'
;MKIQFEILTRHLRRREEEESIRAFEEAMNHDSSDEEAKRSFYLSKIKWWIKTAFDDLDYLQDELRVLLQRQSIESTNDEEPHRGPPSRKPASRSMKPLIITRDQLQAKVFGAGYPSMSTMTIDEFYESLAQRGLAPTSEQVKNNVAGPKFPTASEAEKEEIEKEEYIEKDDPEMIKYLRSMDEFKDGSHRGDGNRHNRS
;
A
#
# COMPACT_ATOMS: atom_id res chain seq x y z
N MET A 1 -12.33 -9.43 -21.40
CA MET A 1 -13.44 -10.39 -21.53
C MET A 1 -12.99 -11.82 -21.81
N LYS A 2 -12.17 -12.10 -22.84
CA LYS A 2 -11.74 -13.49 -23.16
C LYS A 2 -11.07 -14.24 -22.01
N ILE A 3 -10.12 -13.60 -21.32
CA ILE A 3 -9.39 -14.19 -20.18
C ILE A 3 -10.32 -14.54 -19.02
N GLN A 4 -11.29 -13.67 -18.71
CA GLN A 4 -12.27 -13.90 -17.64
C GLN A 4 -13.20 -15.07 -17.95
N PHE A 5 -13.62 -15.22 -19.21
CA PHE A 5 -14.41 -16.36 -19.66
C PHE A 5 -13.63 -17.67 -19.58
N GLU A 6 -12.36 -17.67 -19.99
CA GLU A 6 -11.49 -18.84 -19.92
C GLU A 6 -11.28 -19.34 -18.48
N ILE A 7 -11.02 -18.42 -17.55
CA ILE A 7 -10.91 -18.73 -16.11
C ILE A 7 -12.20 -19.37 -15.60
N LEU A 8 -13.35 -18.80 -15.95
CA LEU A 8 -14.66 -19.34 -15.55
C LEU A 8 -14.86 -20.77 -16.08
N THR A 9 -14.57 -21.00 -17.37
CA THR A 9 -14.73 -22.32 -17.98
C THR A 9 -13.79 -23.37 -17.38
N ARG A 10 -12.54 -22.99 -17.07
CA ARG A 10 -11.58 -23.86 -16.37
C ARG A 10 -12.06 -24.21 -14.97
N HIS A 11 -12.56 -23.22 -14.23
CA HIS A 11 -13.06 -23.41 -12.87
C HIS A 11 -14.31 -24.31 -12.84
N LEU A 12 -15.26 -24.11 -13.76
CA LEU A 12 -16.44 -24.96 -13.88
C LEU A 12 -16.07 -26.41 -14.19
N ARG A 13 -15.17 -26.62 -15.16
CA ARG A 13 -14.68 -27.95 -15.51
C ARG A 13 -13.99 -28.64 -14.32
N ARG A 14 -13.17 -27.91 -13.56
CA ARG A 14 -12.54 -28.45 -12.35
C ARG A 14 -13.59 -28.87 -11.33
N ARG A 15 -14.62 -28.04 -11.12
CA ARG A 15 -15.71 -28.35 -10.17
C ARG A 15 -16.50 -29.58 -10.58
N GLU A 16 -16.83 -29.73 -11.86
CA GLU A 16 -17.51 -30.93 -12.38
C GLU A 16 -16.68 -32.20 -12.16
N GLU A 17 -15.35 -32.13 -12.39
CA GLU A 17 -14.45 -33.26 -12.15
C GLU A 17 -14.39 -33.60 -10.65
N GLU A 18 -14.32 -32.61 -9.76
CA GLU A 18 -14.35 -32.80 -8.31
C GLU A 18 -15.68 -33.37 -7.80
N GLU A 19 -16.82 -32.85 -8.29
CA GLU A 19 -18.15 -33.37 -7.98
C GLU A 19 -18.29 -34.83 -8.42
N SER A 20 -17.73 -35.19 -9.58
CA SER A 20 -17.73 -36.58 -10.06
C SER A 20 -16.93 -37.51 -9.15
N ILE A 21 -15.73 -37.09 -8.73
CA ILE A 21 -14.88 -37.87 -7.81
C ILE A 21 -15.56 -38.00 -6.45
N ARG A 22 -16.18 -36.94 -5.96
CA ARG A 22 -16.91 -36.94 -4.68
C ARG A 22 -18.09 -37.91 -4.69
N ALA A 23 -18.88 -37.90 -5.77
CA ALA A 23 -19.98 -38.85 -5.93
C ALA A 23 -19.48 -40.31 -5.96
N PHE A 24 -18.34 -40.57 -6.61
CA PHE A 24 -17.73 -41.91 -6.58
C PHE A 24 -17.20 -42.28 -5.20
N GLU A 25 -16.66 -41.33 -4.43
CA GLU A 25 -16.18 -41.57 -3.05
C GLU A 25 -17.33 -41.93 -2.11
N GLU A 26 -18.48 -41.27 -2.25
CA GLU A 26 -19.72 -41.60 -1.54
C GLU A 26 -20.24 -42.99 -1.91
N ALA A 27 -20.23 -43.34 -3.20
CA ALA A 27 -20.62 -44.67 -3.67
C ALA A 27 -19.68 -45.77 -3.15
N MET A 28 -18.37 -45.49 -3.04
CA MET A 28 -17.37 -46.46 -2.61
C MET A 28 -17.42 -46.74 -1.10
N ASN A 29 -17.94 -45.82 -0.29
CA ASN A 29 -18.19 -46.06 1.13
C ASN A 29 -19.27 -47.12 1.37
N HIS A 30 -20.11 -47.42 0.37
CA HIS A 30 -20.96 -48.59 0.38
C HIS A 30 -20.17 -49.81 -0.15
N ASP A 31 -19.94 -50.79 0.73
CA ASP A 31 -19.07 -51.96 0.54
C ASP A 31 -19.51 -52.93 -0.59
N SER A 32 -20.60 -52.62 -1.30
CA SER A 32 -21.16 -53.40 -2.42
C SER A 32 -20.60 -53.02 -3.79
N SER A 33 -19.49 -52.29 -3.85
CA SER A 33 -18.98 -51.71 -5.10
C SER A 33 -18.06 -52.67 -5.86
N ASP A 34 -18.33 -52.85 -7.16
CA ASP A 34 -17.56 -53.67 -8.11
C ASP A 34 -16.08 -53.27 -8.16
N GLU A 35 -15.16 -54.24 -8.29
CA GLU A 35 -13.71 -53.99 -8.37
C GLU A 35 -13.32 -53.10 -9.56
N GLU A 36 -13.99 -53.25 -10.70
CA GLU A 36 -13.75 -52.41 -11.88
C GLU A 36 -14.16 -50.94 -11.63
N ALA A 37 -15.23 -50.72 -10.86
CA ALA A 37 -15.64 -49.38 -10.45
C ALA A 37 -14.57 -48.74 -9.54
N LYS A 38 -14.05 -49.50 -8.56
CA LYS A 38 -12.96 -49.05 -7.68
C LYS A 38 -11.70 -48.68 -8.48
N ARG A 39 -11.33 -49.50 -9.46
CA ARG A 39 -10.20 -49.21 -10.36
C ARG A 39 -10.41 -47.90 -11.12
N SER A 40 -11.57 -47.71 -11.72
CA SER A 40 -11.89 -46.49 -12.49
C SER A 40 -11.87 -45.22 -11.63
N PHE A 41 -12.32 -45.33 -10.37
CA PHE A 41 -12.27 -44.27 -9.38
C PHE A 41 -10.83 -43.87 -9.06
N TYR A 42 -9.98 -44.83 -8.67
CA TYR A 42 -8.59 -44.52 -8.32
C TYR A 42 -7.80 -43.98 -9.50
N LEU A 43 -8.03 -44.49 -10.72
CA LEU A 43 -7.44 -43.92 -11.93
C LEU A 43 -7.87 -42.45 -12.16
N SER A 44 -9.13 -42.13 -11.90
CA SER A 44 -9.63 -40.75 -12.00
C SER A 44 -9.01 -39.86 -10.92
N LYS A 45 -8.88 -40.35 -9.69
CA LYS A 45 -8.22 -39.65 -8.57
C LYS A 45 -6.74 -39.40 -8.85
N ILE A 46 -6.02 -40.38 -9.41
CA ILE A 46 -4.62 -40.21 -9.84
C ILE A 46 -4.53 -39.14 -10.92
N LYS A 47 -5.38 -39.19 -11.95
CA LYS A 47 -5.40 -38.17 -13.02
C LYS A 47 -5.69 -36.77 -12.47
N TRP A 48 -6.60 -36.65 -11.50
CA TRP A 48 -6.88 -35.40 -10.83
C TRP A 48 -5.66 -34.87 -10.09
N TRP A 49 -5.00 -35.70 -9.26
CA TRP A 49 -3.77 -35.32 -8.56
C TRP A 49 -2.64 -34.90 -9.50
N ILE A 50 -2.50 -35.55 -10.66
CA ILE A 50 -1.53 -35.13 -11.68
C ILE A 50 -1.82 -33.70 -12.15
N LYS A 51 -3.08 -33.38 -12.48
CA LYS A 51 -3.47 -32.02 -12.89
C LYS A 51 -3.24 -31.02 -11.77
N THR A 52 -3.67 -31.34 -10.54
CA THR A 52 -3.48 -30.49 -9.36
C THR A 52 -2.01 -30.21 -9.12
N ALA A 53 -1.14 -31.22 -9.22
CA ALA A 53 0.30 -31.05 -9.05
C ALA A 53 0.92 -30.12 -10.10
N PHE A 54 0.47 -30.18 -11.37
CA PHE A 54 0.90 -29.21 -12.38
C PHE A 54 0.42 -27.80 -12.07
N ASP A 55 -0.83 -27.65 -11.64
CA ASP A 55 -1.37 -26.35 -11.25
C ASP A 55 -0.61 -25.77 -10.03
N ASP A 56 -0.26 -26.62 -9.05
CA ASP A 56 0.57 -26.26 -7.88
C ASP A 56 1.99 -25.84 -8.28
N LEU A 57 2.59 -26.50 -9.28
CA LEU A 57 3.89 -26.09 -9.82
C LEU A 57 3.83 -24.70 -10.46
N ASP A 58 2.76 -24.39 -11.20
CA ASP A 58 2.54 -23.05 -11.77
C ASP A 58 2.39 -22.00 -10.65
N TYR A 59 1.62 -22.30 -9.59
CA TYR A 59 1.48 -21.40 -8.44
C TYR A 59 2.82 -21.17 -7.71
N LEU A 60 3.61 -22.22 -7.50
CA LEU A 60 4.93 -22.11 -6.88
C LEU A 60 5.90 -21.29 -7.75
N GLN A 61 5.81 -21.43 -9.07
CA GLN A 61 6.64 -20.63 -9.99
C GLN A 61 6.29 -19.14 -9.90
N ASP A 62 5.00 -18.81 -9.84
CA ASP A 62 4.53 -17.42 -9.66
C ASP A 62 4.93 -16.86 -8.29
N GLU A 63 4.81 -17.65 -7.22
CA GLU A 63 5.26 -17.26 -5.89
C GLU A 63 6.77 -16.99 -5.86
N LEU A 64 7.58 -17.88 -6.45
CA LEU A 64 9.02 -17.72 -6.55
C LEU A 64 9.39 -16.42 -7.28
N ARG A 65 8.67 -16.08 -8.35
CA ARG A 65 8.86 -14.82 -9.09
C ARG A 65 8.61 -13.61 -8.19
N VAL A 66 7.55 -13.63 -7.38
CA VAL A 66 7.23 -12.55 -6.45
C VAL A 66 8.28 -12.46 -5.33
N LEU A 67 8.73 -13.59 -4.79
CA LEU A 67 9.77 -13.65 -3.76
C LEU A 67 11.11 -13.12 -4.26
N LEU A 68 11.51 -13.47 -5.48
CA LEU A 68 12.72 -12.91 -6.12
C LEU A 68 12.61 -11.40 -6.31
N GLN A 69 11.44 -10.91 -6.74
CA GLN A 69 11.21 -9.47 -6.89
C GLN A 69 11.29 -8.77 -5.52
N ARG A 70 10.71 -9.35 -4.47
CA ARG A 70 10.82 -8.83 -3.09
C ARG A 70 12.27 -8.81 -2.61
N GLN A 71 13.03 -9.89 -2.80
CA GLN A 71 14.43 -9.96 -2.42
C GLN A 71 15.26 -8.88 -3.12
N SER A 72 15.00 -8.63 -4.41
CA SER A 72 15.68 -7.56 -5.14
C SER A 72 15.40 -6.18 -4.54
N ILE A 73 14.15 -5.92 -4.13
CA ILE A 73 13.75 -4.67 -3.47
C ILE A 73 14.43 -4.55 -2.10
N GLU A 74 14.49 -5.63 -1.33
CA GLU A 74 15.14 -5.67 -0.01
C GLU A 74 16.64 -5.42 -0.12
N SER A 75 17.34 -6.06 -1.08
CA SER A 75 18.76 -5.78 -1.35
C SER A 75 19.04 -4.35 -1.83
N THR A 76 18.12 -3.71 -2.56
CA THR A 76 18.27 -2.30 -2.91
C THR A 76 18.05 -1.35 -1.73
N ASN A 77 17.36 -1.81 -0.68
CA ASN A 77 17.22 -1.05 0.58
C ASN A 77 18.44 -1.27 1.51
N ASP A 78 19.10 -2.43 1.42
CA ASP A 78 20.29 -2.75 2.22
C ASP A 78 21.62 -2.22 1.63
N GLU A 79 21.63 -1.73 0.38
CA GLU A 79 22.77 -1.02 -0.25
C GLU A 79 22.87 0.49 0.10
N GLU A 80 22.42 0.90 1.29
CA GLU A 80 22.96 2.11 1.93
C GLU A 80 23.70 1.82 3.24
N PRO A 81 24.93 1.26 3.18
CA PRO A 81 25.90 1.45 4.24
C PRO A 81 26.60 2.80 3.99
N HIS A 82 26.33 3.81 4.83
CA HIS A 82 27.13 5.03 4.93
C HIS A 82 27.63 5.64 3.61
N ARG A 83 26.74 6.26 2.84
CA ARG A 83 27.20 7.37 1.98
C ARG A 83 27.42 8.56 2.92
N GLY A 84 28.67 8.99 3.08
CA GLY A 84 28.97 10.33 3.61
C GLY A 84 28.13 11.40 2.89
N PRO A 85 28.05 12.64 3.43
CA PRO A 85 27.15 13.68 2.92
C PRO A 85 27.24 13.71 1.39
N PRO A 86 26.10 13.65 0.68
CA PRO A 86 26.08 13.29 -0.72
C PRO A 86 27.01 14.22 -1.48
N SER A 87 28.10 13.67 -2.04
CA SER A 87 28.85 14.32 -3.10
C SER A 87 27.81 14.73 -4.14
N ARG A 88 27.65 16.05 -4.27
CA ARG A 88 26.63 16.74 -5.07
C ARG A 88 26.48 16.03 -6.41
N LYS A 89 25.47 15.15 -6.53
CA LYS A 89 24.97 14.77 -7.85
C LYS A 89 24.58 16.10 -8.53
N PRO A 90 24.99 16.37 -9.78
CA PRO A 90 24.55 17.58 -10.46
C PRO A 90 23.03 17.61 -10.38
N ALA A 91 22.47 18.71 -9.87
CA ALA A 91 21.07 18.87 -9.57
C ALA A 91 20.23 18.17 -10.64
N SER A 92 19.50 17.11 -10.25
CA SER A 92 18.54 16.48 -11.13
C SER A 92 17.65 17.60 -11.65
N ARG A 93 17.69 17.80 -12.97
CA ARG A 93 16.90 18.83 -13.65
C ARG A 93 15.50 18.77 -13.09
N SER A 94 15.03 19.89 -12.53
CA SER A 94 13.68 20.00 -11.99
C SER A 94 12.71 19.33 -12.95
N MET A 95 11.99 18.32 -12.48
CA MET A 95 10.98 17.67 -13.31
C MET A 95 9.99 18.75 -13.70
N LYS A 96 9.90 19.04 -15.00
CA LYS A 96 8.88 19.96 -15.52
C LYS A 96 7.53 19.33 -15.17
N PRO A 97 6.61 20.06 -14.52
CA PRO A 97 5.28 19.52 -14.28
C PRO A 97 4.65 19.16 -15.63
N LEU A 98 4.25 17.91 -15.79
CA LEU A 98 3.47 17.46 -16.93
C LEU A 98 2.05 17.99 -16.78
N ILE A 99 1.65 18.89 -17.68
CA ILE A 99 0.27 19.35 -17.80
C ILE A 99 -0.54 18.20 -18.39
N ILE A 100 -1.50 17.66 -17.64
CA ILE A 100 -2.38 16.57 -18.08
C ILE A 100 -3.45 17.15 -19.02
N THR A 101 -3.09 17.29 -20.30
CA THR A 101 -3.99 17.79 -21.36
C THR A 101 -5.20 16.89 -21.61
N ARG A 102 -5.19 15.67 -21.08
CA ARG A 102 -6.27 14.68 -21.17
C ARG A 102 -7.53 15.14 -20.42
N ASP A 103 -7.38 15.78 -19.27
CA ASP A 103 -8.52 16.17 -18.42
C ASP A 103 -9.28 17.36 -19.02
N GLN A 104 -8.57 18.28 -19.70
CA GLN A 104 -9.19 19.39 -20.45
C GLN A 104 -10.05 18.90 -21.63
N LEU A 105 -9.63 17.84 -22.32
CA LEU A 105 -10.41 17.23 -23.39
C LEU A 105 -11.62 16.46 -22.85
N GLN A 106 -11.45 15.75 -21.74
CA GLN A 106 -12.54 15.04 -21.07
C GLN A 106 -13.62 16.02 -20.56
N ALA A 107 -13.24 17.16 -19.96
CA ALA A 107 -14.18 18.19 -19.54
C ALA A 107 -15.03 18.75 -20.71
N LYS A 108 -14.43 18.95 -21.89
CA LYS A 108 -15.15 19.40 -23.10
C LYS A 108 -16.14 18.35 -23.62
N VAL A 109 -15.84 17.06 -23.46
CA VAL A 109 -16.66 15.96 -23.99
C VAL A 109 -17.75 15.52 -23.00
N PHE A 110 -17.48 15.53 -21.69
CA PHE A 110 -18.40 15.06 -20.64
C PHE A 110 -19.27 16.17 -20.03
N GLY A 111 -19.24 17.39 -20.58
CA GLY A 111 -20.00 18.54 -20.09
C GLY A 111 -21.52 18.36 -20.18
N ALA A 112 -22.19 18.50 -19.02
CA ALA A 112 -23.63 18.68 -18.79
C ALA A 112 -24.58 17.46 -19.00
N GLY A 113 -24.12 16.22 -18.77
CA GLY A 113 -24.98 15.03 -18.95
C GLY A 113 -25.05 14.01 -17.80
N TYR A 114 -24.10 13.98 -16.87
CA TYR A 114 -24.04 12.96 -15.82
C TYR A 114 -23.97 13.58 -14.41
N PRO A 115 -25.00 13.41 -13.56
CA PRO A 115 -25.06 13.97 -12.20
C PRO A 115 -24.00 13.45 -11.22
N SER A 116 -23.22 12.43 -11.60
CA SER A 116 -22.25 11.74 -10.72
C SER A 116 -20.78 12.10 -11.00
N MET A 117 -20.49 13.05 -11.89
CA MET A 117 -19.13 13.49 -12.18
C MET A 117 -18.94 14.96 -11.79
N SER A 118 -17.80 15.26 -11.14
CA SER A 118 -17.41 16.64 -10.84
C SER A 118 -17.34 17.46 -12.12
N THR A 119 -18.07 18.57 -12.17
CA THR A 119 -18.03 19.53 -13.27
C THR A 119 -16.81 20.43 -13.23
N MET A 120 -16.10 20.48 -12.10
CA MET A 120 -14.88 21.27 -11.93
C MET A 120 -13.64 20.41 -12.13
N THR A 121 -12.65 20.98 -12.83
CA THR A 121 -11.32 20.38 -12.93
C THR A 121 -10.58 20.48 -11.59
N ILE A 122 -9.54 19.66 -11.41
CA ILE A 122 -8.71 19.69 -10.19
C ILE A 122 -8.09 21.09 -10.00
N ASP A 123 -7.67 21.73 -11.09
CA ASP A 123 -7.12 23.09 -11.07
C ASP A 123 -8.17 24.12 -10.62
N GLU A 124 -9.36 24.09 -11.20
CA GLU A 124 -10.48 24.99 -10.80
C GLU A 124 -10.89 24.78 -9.33
N PHE A 125 -10.81 23.53 -8.84
CA PHE A 125 -11.07 23.21 -7.45
C PHE A 125 -10.04 23.85 -6.52
N TYR A 126 -8.74 23.74 -6.83
CA TYR A 126 -7.69 24.41 -6.05
C TYR A 126 -7.81 25.94 -6.10
N GLU A 127 -8.18 26.51 -7.25
CA GLU A 127 -8.44 27.95 -7.36
C GLU A 127 -9.62 28.38 -6.49
N SER A 128 -10.72 27.60 -6.46
CA SER A 128 -11.86 27.89 -5.59
C SER A 128 -11.51 27.80 -4.10
N LEU A 129 -10.67 26.83 -3.71
CA LEU A 129 -10.19 26.69 -2.34
C LEU A 129 -9.25 27.84 -1.95
N ALA A 130 -8.43 28.29 -2.90
CA ALA A 130 -7.55 29.45 -2.71
C ALA A 130 -8.34 30.75 -2.59
N GLN A 131 -9.40 30.94 -3.40
CA GLN A 131 -10.33 32.07 -3.26
C GLN A 131 -11.05 32.06 -1.91
N ARG A 132 -11.36 30.87 -1.38
CA ARG A 132 -11.96 30.71 -0.04
C ARG A 132 -10.93 30.86 1.09
N GLY A 133 -9.65 31.02 0.78
CA GLY A 133 -8.57 31.16 1.76
C GLY A 133 -8.22 29.86 2.51
N LEU A 134 -8.69 28.70 2.02
CA LEU A 134 -8.43 27.38 2.62
C LEU A 134 -7.19 26.68 2.02
N ALA A 135 -6.72 27.13 0.87
CA ALA A 135 -5.51 26.61 0.23
C ALA A 135 -4.55 27.76 -0.11
N PRO A 136 -3.22 27.54 -0.02
CA PRO A 136 -2.24 28.51 -0.47
C PRO A 136 -2.40 28.77 -1.98
N THR A 137 -2.32 30.03 -2.40
CA THR A 137 -2.42 30.37 -3.82
C THR A 137 -1.24 29.77 -4.59
N SER A 138 -1.42 29.50 -5.88
CA SER A 138 -0.35 28.91 -6.71
C SER A 138 0.94 29.75 -6.71
N GLU A 139 0.84 31.06 -6.50
CA GLU A 139 1.96 31.98 -6.30
C GLU A 139 2.65 31.80 -4.94
N GLN A 140 1.87 31.57 -3.87
CA GLN A 140 2.41 31.25 -2.55
C GLN A 140 3.09 29.89 -2.53
N VAL A 141 2.57 28.89 -3.25
CA VAL A 141 3.21 27.56 -3.35
C VAL A 141 4.56 27.65 -4.08
N LYS A 142 4.69 28.50 -5.10
CA LYS A 142 5.98 28.76 -5.79
C LYS A 142 7.01 29.45 -4.88
N ASN A 143 6.54 30.28 -3.95
CA ASN A 143 7.41 30.95 -2.98
C ASN A 143 7.69 30.09 -1.73
N ASN A 144 6.82 29.12 -1.42
CA ASN A 144 6.94 28.18 -0.31
C ASN A 144 7.56 26.82 -0.72
N VAL A 145 8.38 26.78 -1.78
CA VAL A 145 9.18 25.58 -2.14
C VAL A 145 10.31 25.32 -1.12
N ALA A 146 10.35 26.07 -0.02
CA ALA A 146 10.98 25.58 1.21
C ALA A 146 10.05 24.52 1.81
N GLY A 147 10.28 23.25 1.44
CA GLY A 147 9.76 22.11 2.20
C GLY A 147 10.19 22.19 3.67
N PRO A 148 9.76 21.23 4.51
CA PRO A 148 10.17 21.19 5.91
C PRO A 148 11.69 21.36 6.00
N LYS A 149 12.15 22.45 6.63
CA LYS A 149 13.57 22.62 6.92
C LYS A 149 13.89 21.61 8.02
N PHE A 150 14.36 20.44 7.62
CA PHE A 150 15.00 19.53 8.55
C PHE A 150 16.23 20.26 9.11
N PRO A 151 16.42 20.31 10.44
CA PRO A 151 17.61 20.93 11.00
C PRO A 151 18.83 20.28 10.37
N THR A 152 19.77 21.10 9.93
CA THR A 152 21.04 20.59 9.40
C THR A 152 21.79 19.88 10.52
N ALA A 153 22.65 18.91 10.21
CA ALA A 153 23.43 18.19 11.24
C ALA A 153 24.19 19.13 12.20
N SER A 154 24.61 20.31 11.70
CA SER A 154 25.27 21.34 12.51
C SER A 154 24.32 22.10 13.45
N GLU A 155 23.03 22.18 13.16
CA GLU A 155 22.03 22.79 14.05
C GLU A 155 21.60 21.79 15.14
N ALA A 156 21.46 20.50 14.79
CA ALA A 156 21.18 19.44 15.76
C ALA A 156 22.30 19.31 16.81
N GLU A 157 23.58 19.34 16.38
CA GLU A 157 24.73 19.33 17.28
C GLU A 157 24.75 20.54 18.22
N LYS A 158 24.36 21.73 17.74
CA LYS A 158 24.31 22.95 18.58
C LYS A 158 23.19 22.87 19.62
N GLU A 159 22.02 22.37 19.24
CA GLU A 159 20.92 22.17 20.18
C GLU A 159 21.25 21.12 21.24
N GLU A 160 22.04 20.09 20.91
CA GLU A 160 22.53 19.10 21.88
C GLU A 160 23.55 19.72 22.85
N ILE A 161 24.52 20.49 22.35
CA ILE A 161 25.50 21.21 23.19
C ILE A 161 24.80 22.19 24.13
N GLU A 162 23.82 22.96 23.64
CA GLU A 162 23.04 23.88 24.47
C GLU A 162 22.26 23.13 25.56
N LYS A 163 21.64 21.99 25.23
CA LYS A 163 20.95 21.14 26.22
C LYS A 163 21.90 20.59 27.28
N GLU A 164 23.09 20.14 26.90
CA GLU A 164 24.12 19.68 27.85
C GLU A 164 24.57 20.81 28.78
N GLU A 165 24.81 22.01 28.26
CA GLU A 165 25.14 23.18 29.09
C GLU A 165 24.03 23.55 30.09
N TYR A 166 22.77 23.46 29.68
CA TYR A 166 21.63 23.72 30.57
C TYR A 166 21.50 22.67 31.69
N ILE A 167 21.90 21.43 31.43
CA ILE A 167 21.91 20.35 32.42
C ILE A 167 23.08 20.54 33.40
N GLU A 168 24.27 20.92 32.92
CA GLU A 168 25.44 21.15 33.79
C GLU A 168 25.30 22.38 34.69
N LYS A 169 24.59 23.42 34.24
CA LYS A 169 24.40 24.68 34.99
C LYS A 169 23.27 24.62 36.02
N ASP A 170 22.53 23.51 36.10
CA ASP A 170 21.36 23.34 37.00
C ASP A 170 20.38 24.53 36.90
N ASP A 171 20.10 25.01 35.68
CA ASP A 171 19.29 26.21 35.49
C ASP A 171 17.85 26.01 36.02
N PRO A 172 17.39 26.86 36.97
CA PRO A 172 16.15 26.61 37.72
C PRO A 172 14.89 26.70 36.85
N GLU A 173 14.94 27.39 35.72
CA GLU A 173 13.84 27.48 34.75
C GLU A 173 13.70 26.20 33.92
N MET A 174 14.81 25.63 33.44
CA MET A 174 14.82 24.37 32.69
C MET A 174 14.39 23.19 33.56
N ILE A 175 14.81 23.17 34.84
CA ILE A 175 14.37 22.15 35.80
C ILE A 175 12.85 22.22 36.02
N LYS A 176 12.27 23.44 36.14
CA LYS A 176 10.82 23.61 36.28
C LYS A 176 10.07 23.15 35.02
N TYR A 177 10.61 23.49 33.84
CA TYR A 177 10.03 23.07 32.56
C TYR A 177 10.03 21.54 32.43
N LEU A 178 11.15 20.87 32.70
CA LEU A 178 11.26 19.40 32.68
C LEU A 178 10.27 18.75 33.66
N ARG A 179 10.17 19.27 34.89
CA ARG A 179 9.18 18.78 35.88
C ARG A 179 7.74 18.98 35.41
N SER A 180 7.45 20.07 34.71
CA SER A 180 6.11 20.32 34.16
C SER A 180 5.74 19.35 33.03
N MET A 181 6.74 18.85 32.29
CA MET A 181 6.53 17.82 31.27
C MET A 181 6.19 16.46 31.90
N ASP A 182 6.81 16.11 33.02
CA ASP A 182 6.54 14.87 33.76
C ASP A 182 5.19 14.91 34.51
N GLU A 183 4.83 16.08 35.05
CA GLU A 183 3.57 16.30 35.78
C GLU A 183 2.35 16.33 34.83
N PHE A 184 2.56 16.55 33.53
CA PHE A 184 1.47 16.58 32.57
C PHE A 184 0.76 15.21 32.48
N LYS A 185 -0.49 15.18 32.92
CA LYS A 185 -1.40 14.04 32.72
C LYS A 185 -2.45 14.41 31.69
N ASP A 186 -2.64 13.52 30.73
CA ASP A 186 -3.77 13.61 29.80
C ASP A 186 -5.08 13.53 30.60
N GLY A 187 -5.93 14.54 30.46
CA GLY A 187 -7.25 14.58 31.09
C GLY A 187 -8.24 13.59 30.45
N SER A 188 -7.87 12.98 29.31
CA SER A 188 -8.67 12.01 28.59
C SER A 188 -8.30 10.59 29.02
N HIS A 189 -9.31 9.79 29.38
CA HIS A 189 -9.05 8.40 29.76
C HIS A 189 -8.66 7.56 28.54
N ARG A 190 -7.82 6.55 28.74
CA ARG A 190 -7.51 5.58 27.67
C ARG A 190 -8.80 4.93 27.17
N GLY A 191 -9.07 5.05 25.87
CA GLY A 191 -10.30 4.54 25.27
C GLY A 191 -11.47 5.53 25.23
N ASP A 192 -11.24 6.82 25.51
CA ASP A 192 -12.28 7.86 25.33
C ASP A 192 -12.59 8.15 23.85
N GLY A 193 -11.80 7.59 22.93
CA GLY A 193 -12.01 7.64 21.48
C GLY A 193 -12.94 6.54 20.94
N ASN A 194 -13.41 6.75 19.70
CA ASN A 194 -14.25 5.86 18.89
C ASN A 194 -15.29 5.02 19.67
N ARG A 195 -16.29 5.70 20.23
CA ARG A 195 -17.45 5.04 20.86
C ARG A 195 -18.54 4.60 19.87
N HIS A 196 -18.43 4.98 18.59
CA HIS A 196 -19.50 4.81 17.59
C HIS A 196 -19.28 3.66 16.59
N ASN A 197 -18.06 3.13 16.44
CA ASN A 197 -17.83 1.92 15.64
C ASN A 197 -17.47 0.74 16.56
N ARG A 198 -18.46 0.27 17.33
CA ARG A 198 -18.38 -1.03 18.01
C ARG A 198 -19.22 -2.02 17.20
N SER A 199 -18.62 -2.66 16.19
CA SER A 199 -19.21 -3.84 15.55
C SER A 199 -18.76 -5.10 16.28
#